data_AF-A0A674MZK6-F1
#
_entry.id   AF-A0A674MZK6-F1
#
_cell.length_a   1.000
_cell.length_b   1.000
_cell.length_c   1.000
_cell.angle_alpha   90.00
_cell.angle_beta   90.00
_cell.angle_gamma   90.00
#
_symmetry.space_group_name_H-M   'P 1'
#
loop_
_entity.id
_entity.type
_entity.pdbx_description
1 polymer ?
#
loop_
_entity_poly.entity_id
_entity_poly.type
_entity_poly.pdbx_seq_one_letter_code
_entity_poly.pdbx_strand_id
1 'polypeptide(L)'
;SSRCAVLFFCLLFLLLLLLFIGLLIRDQIQTSYTHAIAEKYQLRDNLTKQTGKLQTSYNNLMKEKEQLQTSYNNLITERDHQNWLENLTKQRDQLQTGYNNVTKELDQLQSSYIRLVKEKDQIQTSYDNLVKEKDQIQTSYDNLVKEKDQIQTSYDNLAEEKDQIQTGHNSLKQERDQLQTSHNDLIRERHQLEGNLTRQIYQLQTGHNDLIRERHQLEGNLTRQIYQLQTSYDKLVKENDQIQTSYDNLAEEKDQIQTGHKSLKQERDQLQTSHNDLIRERHQLEVQKKLQGWVYFSGSLYQVSSTKKTWDQSRSDCRQKGADLLIINSEEEQAFANRFQKYMWIGLTDVTNEGSWKWVDGTAMSTSYWSSKEPNGGKDENCVDIKNFNAEKSWNDESCSLSLLWICEKKLFQ
;
A
#
# COMPACT_ATOMS: atom_id res chain seq x y z
N SER A 1 161.42 -237.92 85.51
CA SER A 1 161.46 -236.97 86.64
C SER A 1 160.97 -235.63 86.15
N SER A 2 160.42 -234.78 87.03
CA SER A 2 160.20 -233.33 86.82
C SER A 2 159.08 -232.97 85.82
N ARG A 3 157.84 -232.55 86.14
CA ARG A 3 157.17 -231.81 87.25
C ARG A 3 157.28 -230.26 87.32
N CYS A 4 158.09 -229.55 86.52
CA CYS A 4 158.23 -228.07 86.67
C CYS A 4 157.91 -227.17 85.45
N ALA A 5 157.86 -227.66 84.20
CA ALA A 5 157.86 -226.76 83.03
C ALA A 5 156.47 -226.28 82.51
N VAL A 6 155.37 -226.98 82.77
CA VAL A 6 154.08 -226.69 82.08
C VAL A 6 153.33 -225.50 82.71
N LEU A 7 153.51 -225.22 84.00
CA LEU A 7 152.89 -224.07 84.68
C LEU A 7 153.36 -222.71 84.13
N PHE A 8 154.51 -222.65 83.46
CA PHE A 8 155.04 -221.40 82.91
C PHE A 8 154.34 -220.95 81.61
N PHE A 9 153.86 -221.90 80.80
CA PHE A 9 153.16 -221.57 79.55
C PHE A 9 151.76 -221.00 79.79
N CYS A 10 151.10 -221.34 80.90
CA CYS A 10 149.81 -220.75 81.29
C CYS A 10 149.91 -219.25 81.64
N LEU A 11 151.05 -218.78 82.16
CA LEU A 11 151.21 -217.38 82.58
C LEU A 11 151.56 -216.44 81.40
N LEU A 12 152.28 -216.93 80.38
CA LEU A 12 152.65 -216.11 79.23
C LEU A 12 151.47 -215.86 78.27
N PHE A 13 150.57 -216.84 78.11
CA PHE A 13 149.42 -216.69 77.21
C PHE A 13 148.38 -215.69 77.74
N LEU A 14 148.19 -215.63 79.06
CA LEU A 14 147.29 -214.67 79.72
C LEU A 14 147.75 -213.21 79.56
N LEU A 15 149.06 -212.97 79.55
CA LEU A 15 149.63 -211.63 79.33
C LEU A 15 149.48 -211.16 77.88
N LEU A 16 149.59 -212.06 76.90
CA LEU A 16 149.40 -211.71 75.49
C LEU A 16 147.93 -211.45 75.14
N LEU A 17 146.97 -212.11 75.80
CA LEU A 17 145.54 -211.86 75.56
C LEU A 17 145.10 -210.49 76.08
N LEU A 18 145.62 -210.06 77.22
CA LEU A 18 145.29 -208.76 77.83
C LEU A 18 145.81 -207.57 77.01
N LEU A 19 146.90 -207.75 76.25
CA LEU A 19 147.44 -206.73 75.34
C LEU A 19 146.58 -206.56 74.08
N PHE A 20 145.99 -207.64 73.56
CA PHE A 20 145.12 -207.56 72.38
C PHE A 20 143.78 -206.89 72.70
N ILE A 21 143.24 -207.15 73.90
CA ILE A 21 142.01 -206.50 74.38
C ILE A 21 142.26 -204.99 74.60
N GLY A 22 143.44 -204.60 75.08
CA GLY A 22 143.79 -203.19 75.26
C GLY A 22 143.88 -202.39 73.95
N LEU A 23 144.36 -203.01 72.87
CA LEU A 23 144.49 -202.34 71.56
C LEU A 23 143.14 -202.13 70.86
N LEU A 24 142.21 -203.09 70.98
CA LEU A 24 140.88 -202.97 70.37
C LEU A 24 140.00 -201.90 71.04
N ILE A 25 140.12 -201.73 72.37
CA ILE A 25 139.36 -200.70 73.09
C ILE A 25 139.84 -199.29 72.72
N ARG A 26 141.15 -199.11 72.45
CA ARG A 26 141.71 -197.81 72.09
C ARG A 26 141.25 -197.34 70.72
N ASP A 27 141.18 -198.24 69.74
CA ASP A 27 140.84 -197.89 68.36
C ASP A 27 139.35 -197.50 68.21
N GLN A 28 138.43 -198.18 68.91
CA GLN A 28 137.01 -197.82 68.84
C GLN A 28 136.67 -196.47 69.52
N ILE A 29 137.35 -196.11 70.62
CA ILE A 29 137.14 -194.82 71.29
C ILE A 29 137.59 -193.66 70.38
N GLN A 30 138.65 -193.86 69.60
CA GLN A 30 139.15 -192.86 68.65
C GLN A 30 138.12 -192.55 67.55
N THR A 31 137.46 -193.58 67.00
CA THR A 31 136.46 -193.42 65.93
C THR A 31 135.21 -192.67 66.40
N SER A 32 134.76 -192.93 67.63
CA SER A 32 133.62 -192.21 68.24
C SER A 32 133.93 -190.72 68.46
N TYR A 33 135.16 -190.40 68.90
CA TYR A 33 135.59 -189.03 69.15
C TYR A 33 135.66 -188.20 67.84
N THR A 34 136.11 -188.82 66.75
CA THR A 34 136.16 -188.15 65.43
C THR A 34 134.78 -187.85 64.85
N HIS A 35 133.76 -188.67 65.12
CA HIS A 35 132.41 -188.45 64.58
C HIS A 35 131.68 -187.30 65.30
N ALA A 36 131.83 -187.18 66.61
CA ALA A 36 131.20 -186.12 67.41
C ALA A 36 131.68 -184.70 67.05
N ILE A 37 132.92 -184.57 66.55
CA ILE A 37 133.47 -183.27 66.11
C ILE A 37 132.84 -182.83 64.78
N ALA A 38 132.56 -183.75 63.86
CA ALA A 38 131.98 -183.45 62.56
C ALA A 38 130.55 -182.88 62.67
N GLU A 39 129.70 -183.44 63.55
CA GLU A 39 128.35 -182.93 63.79
C GLU A 39 128.35 -181.50 64.38
N LYS A 40 129.31 -181.19 65.26
CA LYS A 40 129.42 -179.86 65.87
C LYS A 40 129.72 -178.75 64.85
N TYR A 41 130.52 -179.05 63.82
CA TYR A 41 130.82 -178.09 62.76
C TYR A 41 129.61 -177.85 61.83
N GLN A 42 128.83 -178.89 61.52
CA GLN A 42 127.60 -178.73 60.74
C GLN A 42 126.55 -177.86 61.45
N LEU A 43 126.37 -178.05 62.76
CA LEU A 43 125.40 -177.26 63.53
C LEU A 43 125.77 -175.76 63.56
N ARG A 44 127.07 -175.46 63.62
CA ARG A 44 127.58 -174.08 63.64
C ARG A 44 127.35 -173.35 62.31
N ASP A 45 127.55 -174.02 61.18
CA ASP A 45 127.32 -173.40 59.85
C ASP A 45 125.84 -173.04 59.65
N ASN A 46 124.93 -173.93 60.08
CA ASN A 46 123.49 -173.73 59.91
C ASN A 46 122.95 -172.56 60.76
N LEU A 47 123.43 -172.42 62.00
CA LEU A 47 123.04 -171.31 62.88
C LEU A 47 123.48 -169.96 62.32
N THR A 48 124.66 -169.92 61.69
CA THR A 48 125.24 -168.72 61.05
C THR A 48 124.42 -168.30 59.82
N LYS A 49 123.93 -169.27 59.03
CA LYS A 49 122.99 -169.00 57.92
C LYS A 49 121.65 -168.43 58.39
N GLN A 50 121.08 -168.94 59.50
CA GLN A 50 119.82 -168.41 60.02
C GLN A 50 119.96 -166.98 60.56
N THR A 51 121.06 -166.68 61.25
CA THR A 51 121.32 -165.31 61.74
C THR A 51 121.47 -164.31 60.59
N GLY A 52 122.14 -164.68 59.50
CA GLY A 52 122.23 -163.84 58.29
C GLY A 52 120.87 -163.54 57.63
N LYS A 53 119.96 -164.52 57.58
CA LYS A 53 118.59 -164.32 57.07
C LYS A 53 117.79 -163.37 57.95
N LEU A 54 117.90 -163.49 59.27
CA LEU A 54 117.16 -162.64 60.20
C LEU A 54 117.63 -161.18 60.13
N GLN A 55 118.93 -160.95 60.02
CA GLN A 55 119.52 -159.62 59.83
C GLN A 55 119.01 -158.94 58.56
N THR A 56 118.90 -159.70 57.47
CA THR A 56 118.37 -159.19 56.19
C THR A 56 116.91 -158.79 56.31
N SER A 57 116.10 -159.60 57.02
CA SER A 57 114.68 -159.30 57.26
C SER A 57 114.49 -158.02 58.08
N TYR A 58 115.29 -157.84 59.14
CA TYR A 58 115.27 -156.64 59.98
C TYR A 58 115.60 -155.37 59.18
N ASN A 59 116.63 -155.42 58.34
CA ASN A 59 117.01 -154.28 57.51
C ASN A 59 115.92 -153.89 56.49
N ASN A 60 115.22 -154.87 55.91
CA ASN A 60 114.10 -154.60 55.00
C ASN A 60 112.93 -153.93 55.71
N LEU A 61 112.58 -154.39 56.92
CA LEU A 61 111.49 -153.82 57.70
C LEU A 61 111.77 -152.36 58.11
N MET A 62 113.03 -152.04 58.42
CA MET A 62 113.44 -150.66 58.71
C MET A 62 113.30 -149.73 57.49
N LYS A 63 113.61 -150.23 56.29
CA LYS A 63 113.39 -149.49 55.04
C LYS A 63 111.91 -149.22 54.77
N GLU A 64 111.04 -150.22 54.97
CA GLU A 64 109.59 -150.03 54.82
C GLU A 64 109.04 -148.99 55.81
N LYS A 65 109.55 -148.98 57.05
CA LYS A 65 109.17 -147.97 58.04
C LYS A 65 109.54 -146.56 57.61
N GLU A 66 110.74 -146.34 57.07
CA GLU A 66 111.16 -145.04 56.53
C GLU A 66 110.31 -144.59 55.33
N GLN A 67 109.95 -145.53 54.45
CA GLN A 67 109.06 -145.25 53.32
C GLN A 67 107.66 -144.85 53.79
N LEU A 68 107.11 -145.53 54.80
CA LEU A 68 105.81 -145.15 55.37
C LEU A 68 105.85 -143.77 56.06
N GLN A 69 106.93 -143.46 56.77
CA GLN A 69 107.12 -142.16 57.40
C GLN A 69 107.15 -141.03 56.35
N THR A 70 107.82 -141.27 55.23
CA THR A 70 107.87 -140.33 54.11
C THR A 70 106.49 -140.13 53.49
N SER A 71 105.76 -141.22 53.26
CA SER A 71 104.39 -141.19 52.73
C SER A 71 103.42 -140.43 53.65
N TYR A 72 103.53 -140.65 54.97
CA TYR A 72 102.73 -139.92 55.97
C TYR A 72 103.01 -138.42 55.97
N ASN A 73 104.29 -138.02 55.89
CA ASN A 73 104.66 -136.60 55.83
C ASN A 73 104.13 -135.94 54.55
N ASN A 74 104.19 -136.62 53.40
CA ASN A 74 103.67 -136.10 52.14
C ASN A 74 102.15 -135.84 52.19
N LEU A 75 101.38 -136.75 52.80
CA LEU A 75 99.93 -136.61 52.98
C LEU A 75 99.54 -135.42 53.89
N ILE A 76 100.41 -135.02 54.83
CA ILE A 76 100.17 -133.82 55.65
C ILE A 76 100.33 -132.55 54.81
N THR A 77 101.31 -132.50 53.91
CA THR A 77 101.50 -131.38 52.97
C THR A 77 100.37 -131.23 51.96
N GLU A 78 99.72 -132.32 51.52
CA GLU A 78 98.56 -132.24 50.62
C GLU A 78 97.28 -131.69 51.30
N ARG A 79 97.22 -131.70 52.64
CA ARG A 79 96.08 -131.21 53.43
C ARG A 79 95.94 -129.68 53.48
N ASP A 80 96.86 -128.90 52.92
CA ASP A 80 96.82 -127.41 52.86
C ASP A 80 95.72 -126.82 51.93
N HIS A 81 94.68 -127.60 51.61
CA HIS A 81 93.46 -127.18 50.89
C HIS A 81 92.66 -126.04 51.58
N GLN A 82 92.94 -125.70 52.84
CA GLN A 82 92.30 -124.57 53.52
C GLN A 82 92.63 -123.21 52.87
N ASN A 83 93.84 -123.04 52.32
CA ASN A 83 94.24 -121.77 51.70
C ASN A 83 93.48 -121.46 50.40
N TRP A 84 93.10 -122.48 49.63
CA TRP A 84 92.37 -122.30 48.36
C TRP A 84 90.89 -121.94 48.58
N LEU A 85 90.25 -122.59 49.55
CA LEU A 85 88.89 -122.26 49.99
C LEU A 85 88.80 -120.83 50.55
N GLU A 86 89.81 -120.37 51.28
CA GLU A 86 89.88 -118.99 51.77
C GLU A 86 90.02 -117.98 50.62
N ASN A 87 90.82 -118.30 49.59
CA ASN A 87 91.01 -117.42 48.43
C ASN A 87 89.74 -117.29 47.57
N LEU A 88 89.06 -118.40 47.26
CA LEU A 88 87.78 -118.36 46.54
C LEU A 88 86.69 -117.64 47.33
N THR A 89 86.70 -117.77 48.66
CA THR A 89 85.80 -117.03 49.55
C THR A 89 86.05 -115.52 49.41
N LYS A 90 87.32 -115.07 49.44
CA LYS A 90 87.68 -113.66 49.22
C LYS A 90 87.23 -113.15 47.85
N GLN A 91 87.42 -113.93 46.78
CA GLN A 91 86.97 -113.54 45.43
C GLN A 91 85.45 -113.46 45.30
N ARG A 92 84.73 -114.43 45.87
CA ARG A 92 83.26 -114.40 45.93
C ARG A 92 82.77 -113.18 46.69
N ASP A 93 83.38 -112.87 47.83
CA ASP A 93 82.98 -111.73 48.66
C ASP A 93 83.31 -110.39 47.97
N GLN A 94 84.42 -110.32 47.21
CA GLN A 94 84.74 -109.18 46.33
C GLN A 94 83.72 -109.03 45.19
N LEU A 95 83.35 -110.12 44.51
CA LEU A 95 82.32 -110.11 43.47
C LEU A 95 80.95 -109.75 44.02
N GLN A 96 80.60 -110.25 45.20
CA GLN A 96 79.37 -109.90 45.89
C GLN A 96 79.35 -108.41 46.26
N THR A 97 80.48 -107.87 46.70
CA THR A 97 80.63 -106.43 46.98
C THR A 97 80.46 -105.61 45.69
N GLY A 98 81.10 -106.02 44.59
CA GLY A 98 80.94 -105.40 43.28
C GLY A 98 79.50 -105.45 42.76
N TYR A 99 78.84 -106.60 42.87
CA TYR A 99 77.44 -106.79 42.53
C TYR A 99 76.54 -105.84 43.35
N ASN A 100 76.73 -105.81 44.68
CA ASN A 100 75.96 -104.94 45.56
C ASN A 100 76.17 -103.44 45.23
N ASN A 101 77.36 -103.04 44.78
CA ASN A 101 77.63 -101.67 44.35
C ASN A 101 76.94 -101.33 43.03
N VAL A 102 76.99 -102.21 42.04
CA VAL A 102 76.29 -102.02 40.76
C VAL A 102 74.78 -101.97 40.97
N THR A 103 74.22 -102.79 41.87
CA THR A 103 72.79 -102.70 42.23
C THR A 103 72.43 -101.33 42.82
N LYS A 104 73.28 -100.79 43.72
CA LYS A 104 73.05 -99.44 44.26
C LYS A 104 73.12 -98.36 43.19
N GLU A 105 74.05 -98.44 42.25
CA GLU A 105 74.15 -97.52 41.12
C GLU A 105 72.92 -97.62 40.22
N LEU A 106 72.41 -98.83 39.98
CA LEU A 106 71.19 -99.06 39.22
C LEU A 106 69.96 -98.45 39.92
N ASP A 107 69.83 -98.62 41.23
CA ASP A 107 68.75 -98.02 42.02
C ASP A 107 68.82 -96.48 42.02
N GLN A 108 70.03 -95.92 42.09
CA GLN A 108 70.27 -94.48 41.97
C GLN A 108 69.90 -93.95 40.59
N LEU A 109 70.30 -94.66 39.53
CA LEU A 109 69.98 -94.30 38.16
C LEU A 109 68.47 -94.38 37.91
N GLN A 110 67.81 -95.42 38.41
CA GLN A 110 66.37 -95.57 38.32
C GLN A 110 65.64 -94.44 39.06
N SER A 111 66.12 -94.06 40.25
CA SER A 111 65.59 -92.90 40.98
C SER A 111 65.80 -91.58 40.20
N SER A 112 66.95 -91.41 39.55
CA SER A 112 67.24 -90.26 38.69
C SER A 112 66.34 -90.23 37.46
N TYR A 113 66.11 -91.39 36.83
CA TYR A 113 65.21 -91.52 35.68
C TYR A 113 63.77 -91.16 36.07
N ILE A 114 63.27 -91.69 37.19
CA ILE A 114 61.93 -91.36 37.70
C ILE A 114 61.79 -89.85 37.94
N ARG A 115 62.83 -89.19 38.46
CA ARG A 115 62.85 -87.73 38.66
C ARG A 115 62.81 -86.96 37.34
N LEU A 116 63.63 -87.35 36.36
CA LEU A 116 63.65 -86.70 35.04
C LEU A 116 62.31 -86.85 34.31
N VAL A 117 61.64 -88.00 34.44
CA VAL A 117 60.28 -88.19 33.91
C VAL A 117 59.30 -87.21 34.56
N LYS A 118 59.35 -87.05 35.89
CA LYS A 118 58.50 -86.06 36.59
C LYS A 118 58.79 -84.63 36.13
N GLU A 119 60.05 -84.26 35.98
CA GLU A 119 60.44 -82.93 35.48
C GLU A 119 59.95 -82.71 34.04
N LYS A 120 60.07 -83.72 33.17
CA LYS A 120 59.51 -83.68 31.81
C LYS A 120 57.99 -83.46 31.83
N ASP A 121 57.26 -84.18 32.68
CA ASP A 121 55.80 -84.05 32.77
C ASP A 121 55.38 -82.67 33.31
N GLN A 122 56.15 -82.11 34.26
CA GLN A 122 55.96 -80.75 34.73
C GLN A 122 56.21 -79.71 33.63
N ILE A 123 57.27 -79.88 32.84
CA ILE A 123 57.57 -79.01 31.70
C ILE A 123 56.48 -79.12 30.64
N GLN A 124 56.00 -80.34 30.35
CA GLN A 124 54.90 -80.54 29.40
C GLN A 124 53.64 -79.83 29.87
N THR A 125 53.31 -79.93 31.16
CA THR A 125 52.16 -79.22 31.75
C THR A 125 52.33 -77.70 31.61
N SER A 126 53.52 -77.18 31.89
CA SER A 126 53.82 -75.75 31.71
C SER A 126 53.72 -75.32 30.25
N TYR A 127 54.19 -76.14 29.31
CA TYR A 127 54.08 -75.89 27.87
C TYR A 127 52.62 -75.85 27.42
N ASP A 128 51.81 -76.82 27.84
CA ASP A 128 50.39 -76.87 27.49
C ASP A 128 49.62 -75.66 28.03
N ASN A 129 50.00 -75.16 29.22
CA ASN A 129 49.44 -73.94 29.77
C ASN A 129 49.84 -72.69 28.96
N LEU A 130 51.11 -72.57 28.56
CA LEU A 130 51.57 -71.48 27.70
C LEU A 130 50.88 -71.48 26.32
N VAL A 131 50.60 -72.65 25.77
CA VAL A 131 49.83 -72.77 24.52
C VAL A 131 48.41 -72.23 24.72
N LYS A 132 47.74 -72.57 25.82
CA LYS A 132 46.40 -72.03 26.13
C LYS A 132 46.41 -70.52 26.32
N GLU A 133 47.41 -69.98 27.02
CA GLU A 133 47.58 -68.53 27.18
C GLU A 133 47.81 -67.83 25.84
N LYS A 134 48.63 -68.42 24.97
CA LYS A 134 48.84 -67.92 23.60
C LYS A 134 47.54 -67.89 22.80
N ASP A 135 46.73 -68.94 22.87
CA ASP A 135 45.45 -69.02 22.15
C ASP A 135 44.44 -68.00 22.69
N GLN A 136 44.43 -67.75 24.00
CA GLN A 136 43.63 -66.69 24.61
C GLN A 136 44.07 -65.29 24.15
N ILE A 137 45.38 -65.05 24.10
CA ILE A 137 45.93 -63.78 23.59
C ILE A 137 45.59 -63.60 22.11
N GLN A 138 45.69 -64.67 21.31
CA GLN A 138 45.32 -64.62 19.89
C GLN A 138 43.85 -64.26 19.73
N THR A 139 42.97 -64.85 20.54
CA THR A 139 41.53 -64.54 20.53
C THR A 139 41.28 -63.07 20.90
N SER A 140 41.97 -62.56 21.92
CA SER A 140 41.88 -61.15 22.31
C SER A 140 42.39 -60.22 21.21
N TYR A 141 43.48 -60.60 20.53
CA TYR A 141 44.03 -59.85 19.40
C TYR A 141 43.04 -59.79 18.23
N ASP A 142 42.44 -60.93 17.85
CA ASP A 142 41.47 -60.99 16.76
C ASP A 142 40.22 -60.15 17.05
N ASN A 143 39.80 -60.08 18.32
CA ASN A 143 38.71 -59.20 18.74
C ASN A 143 39.08 -57.71 18.64
N LEU A 144 40.29 -57.33 19.08
CA LEU A 144 40.78 -55.96 18.95
C LEU A 144 40.91 -55.52 17.49
N VAL A 145 41.29 -56.43 16.58
CA VAL A 145 41.30 -56.15 15.14
C VAL A 145 39.88 -55.85 14.63
N LYS A 146 38.89 -56.66 15.03
CA LYS A 146 37.48 -56.41 14.65
C LYS A 146 36.97 -55.07 15.20
N GLU A 147 37.28 -54.74 16.45
CA GLU A 147 36.92 -53.45 17.04
C GLU A 147 37.57 -52.29 16.30
N LYS A 148 38.86 -52.41 15.95
CA LYS A 148 39.55 -51.43 15.12
C LYS A 148 38.87 -51.22 13.77
N ASP A 149 38.50 -52.30 13.09
CA ASP A 149 37.83 -52.22 11.78
C ASP A 149 36.44 -51.59 11.87
N GLN A 150 35.70 -51.86 12.95
CA GLN A 150 34.42 -51.19 13.25
C GLN A 150 34.61 -49.69 13.50
N ILE A 151 35.63 -49.32 14.28
CA ILE A 151 35.96 -47.91 14.54
C ILE A 151 36.37 -47.21 13.24
N GLN A 152 37.16 -47.86 12.39
CA GLN A 152 37.55 -47.31 11.09
C GLN A 152 36.32 -47.07 10.21
N THR A 153 35.40 -48.03 10.15
CA THR A 153 34.14 -47.87 9.42
C THR A 153 33.31 -46.70 9.96
N SER A 154 33.22 -46.56 11.29
CA SER A 154 32.51 -45.43 11.91
C SER A 154 33.18 -44.09 11.60
N TYR A 155 34.52 -44.06 11.56
CA TYR A 155 35.29 -42.87 11.21
C TYR A 155 35.06 -42.45 9.76
N ASP A 156 35.07 -43.40 8.84
CA ASP A 156 34.84 -43.14 7.41
C ASP A 156 33.42 -42.60 7.17
N ASN A 157 32.41 -43.18 7.83
CA ASN A 157 31.03 -42.67 7.77
C ASN A 157 30.92 -41.22 8.32
N LEU A 158 31.58 -40.93 9.45
CA LEU A 158 31.61 -39.59 10.03
C LEU A 158 32.31 -38.57 9.11
N ALA A 159 33.36 -39.00 8.40
CA ALA A 159 34.02 -38.16 7.41
C ALA A 159 33.07 -37.83 6.23
N GLU A 160 32.32 -38.81 5.75
CA GLU A 160 31.33 -38.60 4.70
C GLU A 160 30.19 -37.69 5.15
N GLU A 161 29.63 -37.90 6.34
CA GLU A 161 28.60 -37.03 6.93
C GLU A 161 29.10 -35.58 7.06
N LYS A 162 30.35 -35.39 7.49
CA LYS A 162 30.96 -34.06 7.58
C LYS A 162 31.04 -33.38 6.21
N ASP A 163 31.43 -34.10 5.16
CA ASP A 163 31.53 -33.57 3.81
C ASP A 163 30.14 -33.21 3.24
N GLN A 164 29.13 -34.03 3.53
CA GLN A 164 27.73 -33.73 3.18
C GLN A 164 27.22 -32.47 3.88
N ILE A 165 27.48 -32.34 5.20
CA ILE A 165 27.13 -31.14 5.97
C ILE A 165 27.84 -29.91 5.42
N GLN A 166 29.13 -30.01 5.11
CA GLN A 166 29.91 -28.92 4.56
C GLN A 166 29.36 -28.46 3.20
N THR A 167 28.94 -29.41 2.36
CA THR A 167 28.30 -29.14 1.08
C THR A 167 26.95 -28.43 1.29
N GLY A 168 26.10 -28.94 2.18
CA GLY A 168 24.83 -28.32 2.53
C GLY A 168 24.98 -26.90 3.08
N HIS A 169 25.96 -26.68 3.96
CA HIS A 169 26.30 -25.35 4.48
C HIS A 169 26.69 -24.38 3.35
N ASN A 170 27.50 -24.83 2.39
CA ASN A 170 27.91 -23.98 1.26
C ASN A 170 26.74 -23.60 0.36
N SER A 171 25.83 -24.54 0.09
CA SER A 171 24.60 -24.26 -0.66
C SER A 171 23.70 -23.26 0.07
N LEU A 172 23.46 -23.46 1.38
CA LEU A 172 22.66 -22.53 2.19
C LEU A 172 23.30 -21.14 2.27
N LYS A 173 24.62 -21.06 2.34
CA LYS A 173 25.36 -19.79 2.30
C LYS A 173 25.10 -19.06 0.98
N GLN A 174 25.14 -19.77 -0.15
CA GLN A 174 24.86 -19.21 -1.47
C GLN A 174 23.41 -18.71 -1.58
N GLU A 175 22.44 -19.49 -1.11
CA GLU A 175 21.02 -19.08 -1.08
C GLU A 175 20.83 -17.83 -0.22
N ARG A 176 21.45 -17.79 0.96
CA ARG A 176 21.42 -16.60 1.83
C ARG A 176 21.99 -15.37 1.13
N ASP A 177 23.12 -15.51 0.43
CA ASP A 177 23.77 -14.38 -0.26
C ASP A 177 22.91 -13.89 -1.46
N GLN A 178 22.21 -14.81 -2.15
CA GLN A 178 21.22 -14.47 -3.18
C GLN A 178 20.01 -13.74 -2.60
N LEU A 179 19.45 -14.24 -1.49
CA LEU A 179 18.34 -13.59 -0.79
C LEU A 179 18.74 -12.20 -0.29
N GLN A 180 19.95 -12.03 0.23
CA GLN A 180 20.47 -10.73 0.64
C GLN A 180 20.55 -9.74 -0.52
N THR A 181 20.97 -10.23 -1.69
CA THR A 181 21.03 -9.41 -2.92
C THR A 181 19.63 -8.98 -3.34
N SER A 182 18.69 -9.93 -3.43
CA SER A 182 17.27 -9.65 -3.75
C SER A 182 16.63 -8.67 -2.76
N HIS A 183 16.91 -8.83 -1.46
CA HIS A 183 16.44 -7.90 -0.42
C HIS A 183 16.96 -6.48 -0.64
N ASN A 184 18.25 -6.33 -0.97
CA ASN A 184 18.85 -5.03 -1.25
C ASN A 184 18.28 -4.38 -2.52
N ASP A 185 17.90 -5.18 -3.52
CA ASP A 185 17.24 -4.71 -4.75
C ASP A 185 15.84 -4.17 -4.44
N LEU A 186 15.05 -4.92 -3.66
CA LEU A 186 13.73 -4.48 -3.22
C LEU A 186 13.78 -3.20 -2.39
N ILE A 187 14.79 -3.02 -1.54
CA ILE A 187 15.01 -1.76 -0.80
C ILE A 187 15.23 -0.59 -1.78
N ARG A 188 16.03 -0.79 -2.83
CA ARG A 188 16.28 0.25 -3.84
C ARG A 188 15.02 0.61 -4.62
N GLU A 189 14.25 -0.38 -5.05
CA GLU A 189 12.98 -0.16 -5.74
C GLU A 189 11.98 0.60 -4.86
N ARG A 190 11.85 0.21 -3.59
CA ARG A 190 11.00 0.92 -2.62
C ARG A 190 11.40 2.40 -2.52
N HIS A 191 12.69 2.71 -2.36
CA HIS A 191 13.15 4.10 -2.27
C HIS A 191 12.91 4.89 -3.56
N GLN A 192 13.03 4.26 -4.73
CA GLN A 192 12.70 4.91 -6.00
C GLN A 192 11.20 5.23 -6.08
N LEU A 193 10.34 4.29 -5.68
CA LEU A 193 8.89 4.49 -5.64
C LEU A 193 8.50 5.60 -4.64
N GLU A 194 9.08 5.63 -3.44
CA GLU A 194 8.90 6.68 -2.45
C GLU A 194 9.29 8.06 -3.01
N GLY A 195 10.43 8.14 -3.70
CA GLY A 195 10.89 9.38 -4.34
C GLY A 195 9.94 9.86 -5.46
N ASN A 196 9.46 8.93 -6.28
CA ASN A 196 8.51 9.23 -7.35
C ASN A 196 7.16 9.71 -6.79
N LEU A 197 6.64 9.03 -5.77
CA LEU A 197 5.40 9.41 -5.10
C LEU A 197 5.51 10.80 -4.48
N THR A 198 6.62 11.08 -3.78
CA THR A 198 6.89 12.40 -3.18
C THR A 198 6.88 13.51 -4.24
N ARG A 199 7.50 13.27 -5.40
CA ARG A 199 7.51 14.24 -6.51
C ARG A 199 6.11 14.48 -7.07
N GLN A 200 5.31 13.42 -7.25
CA GLN A 200 3.93 13.54 -7.73
C GLN A 200 3.06 14.32 -6.73
N ILE A 201 3.17 14.03 -5.44
CA ILE A 201 2.46 14.77 -4.37
C ILE A 201 2.81 16.25 -4.45
N TYR A 202 4.09 16.59 -4.57
CA TYR A 202 4.52 17.99 -4.67
C TYR A 202 3.96 18.69 -5.92
N GLN A 203 3.96 18.01 -7.08
CA GLN A 203 3.37 18.54 -8.32
C GLN A 203 1.85 18.77 -8.20
N LEU A 204 1.13 17.83 -7.58
CA LEU A 204 -0.30 17.98 -7.33
C LEU A 204 -0.60 19.13 -6.36
N GLN A 205 0.19 19.26 -5.28
CA GLN A 205 0.03 20.34 -4.31
C GLN A 205 0.29 21.72 -4.93
N THR A 206 1.35 21.84 -5.73
CA THR A 206 1.67 23.09 -6.43
C THR A 206 0.58 23.45 -7.44
N GLY A 207 0.16 22.50 -8.28
CA GLY A 207 -0.95 22.72 -9.21
C GLY A 207 -2.28 23.06 -8.51
N HIS A 208 -2.58 22.42 -7.38
CA HIS A 208 -3.76 22.75 -6.58
C HIS A 208 -3.72 24.19 -6.04
N ASN A 209 -2.56 24.63 -5.54
CA ASN A 209 -2.38 25.99 -5.05
C ASN A 209 -2.49 27.03 -6.16
N ASP A 210 -2.05 26.71 -7.38
CA ASP A 210 -2.20 27.56 -8.56
C ASP A 210 -3.68 27.72 -8.92
N LEU A 211 -4.43 26.61 -8.98
CA LEU A 211 -5.88 26.63 -9.21
C LEU A 211 -6.65 27.42 -8.16
N ILE A 212 -6.25 27.33 -6.89
CA ILE A 212 -6.84 28.15 -5.82
C ILE A 212 -6.60 29.64 -6.07
N ARG A 213 -5.38 30.02 -6.49
CA ARG A 213 -5.06 31.42 -6.81
C ARG A 213 -5.88 31.94 -7.99
N GLU A 214 -5.97 31.17 -9.07
CA GLU A 214 -6.77 31.52 -10.24
C GLU A 214 -8.26 31.69 -9.87
N ARG A 215 -8.81 30.74 -9.11
CA ARG A 215 -10.18 30.83 -8.61
C ARG A 215 -10.42 32.13 -7.83
N HIS A 216 -9.55 32.45 -6.87
CA HIS A 216 -9.69 33.67 -6.08
C HIS A 216 -9.56 34.96 -6.92
N GLN A 217 -8.69 34.96 -7.93
CA GLN A 217 -8.61 36.08 -8.87
C GLN A 217 -9.89 36.25 -9.68
N LEU A 218 -10.45 35.15 -10.19
CA LEU A 218 -11.72 35.16 -10.93
C LEU A 218 -12.88 35.61 -10.06
N GLU A 219 -12.99 35.10 -8.83
CA GLU A 219 -13.98 35.54 -7.84
C GLU A 219 -13.88 37.04 -7.59
N GLY A 220 -12.68 37.57 -7.33
CA GLY A 220 -12.47 38.99 -7.10
C GLY A 220 -12.84 39.86 -8.32
N ASN A 221 -12.51 39.41 -9.52
CA ASN A 221 -12.88 40.11 -10.76
C ASN A 221 -14.39 40.12 -10.97
N LEU A 222 -15.06 38.99 -10.74
CA LEU A 222 -16.51 38.86 -10.87
C LEU A 222 -17.22 39.76 -9.84
N THR A 223 -16.78 39.76 -8.58
CA THR A 223 -17.32 40.64 -7.54
C THR A 223 -17.21 42.11 -7.94
N ARG A 224 -16.06 42.52 -8.51
CA ARG A 224 -15.87 43.91 -8.98
C ARG A 224 -16.82 44.26 -10.12
N GLN A 225 -17.00 43.36 -11.09
CA GLN A 225 -17.95 43.59 -12.19
C GLN A 225 -19.39 43.68 -11.70
N ILE A 226 -19.80 42.79 -10.79
CA ILE A 226 -21.14 42.81 -10.18
C ILE A 226 -21.35 44.17 -9.48
N TYR A 227 -20.38 44.63 -8.70
CA TYR A 227 -20.48 45.92 -8.02
C TYR A 227 -20.61 47.11 -8.99
N GLN A 228 -19.84 47.10 -10.08
CA GLN A 228 -19.92 48.13 -11.13
C GLN A 228 -21.29 48.13 -11.83
N LEU A 229 -21.79 46.95 -12.20
CA LEU A 229 -23.10 46.80 -12.81
C LEU A 229 -24.21 47.26 -11.88
N GLN A 230 -24.15 46.88 -10.60
CA GLN A 230 -25.11 47.31 -9.59
C GLN A 230 -25.12 48.83 -9.45
N THR A 231 -23.94 49.45 -9.37
CA THR A 231 -23.81 50.91 -9.28
C THR A 231 -24.40 51.61 -10.51
N SER A 232 -24.14 51.08 -11.71
CA SER A 232 -24.70 51.61 -12.95
C SER A 232 -26.23 51.43 -13.01
N TYR A 233 -26.73 50.29 -12.56
CA TYR A 233 -28.16 50.01 -12.47
C TYR A 233 -28.86 50.98 -11.52
N ASP A 234 -28.33 51.17 -10.31
CA ASP A 234 -28.89 52.10 -9.32
C ASP A 234 -28.92 53.55 -9.84
N LYS A 235 -27.94 53.93 -10.66
CA LYS A 235 -27.92 55.24 -11.34
C LYS A 235 -29.04 55.36 -12.37
N LEU A 236 -29.20 54.34 -13.23
CA LEU A 236 -30.25 54.32 -14.25
C LEU A 236 -31.64 54.35 -13.62
N VAL A 237 -31.85 53.65 -12.50
CA VAL A 237 -33.11 53.71 -11.74
C VAL A 237 -33.41 55.14 -11.29
N LYS A 238 -32.42 55.84 -10.71
CA LYS A 238 -32.61 57.25 -10.29
C LYS A 238 -32.91 58.18 -11.47
N GLU A 239 -32.22 58.00 -12.59
CA GLU A 239 -32.48 58.77 -13.82
C GLU A 239 -33.90 58.49 -14.34
N ASN A 240 -34.35 57.24 -14.30
CA ASN A 240 -35.71 56.86 -14.67
C ASN A 240 -36.77 57.46 -13.74
N ASP A 241 -36.54 57.46 -12.42
CA ASP A 241 -37.45 58.09 -11.44
C ASP A 241 -37.58 59.60 -11.68
N GLN A 242 -36.47 60.27 -12.04
CA GLN A 242 -36.48 61.69 -12.42
C GLN A 242 -37.27 61.94 -13.70
N ILE A 243 -37.09 61.09 -14.71
CA ILE A 243 -37.85 61.17 -15.96
C ILE A 243 -39.34 60.94 -15.70
N GLN A 244 -39.69 59.95 -14.87
CA GLN A 244 -41.07 59.68 -14.49
C GLN A 244 -41.70 60.88 -13.79
N THR A 245 -40.99 61.49 -12.84
CA THR A 245 -41.45 62.71 -12.16
C THR A 245 -41.68 63.85 -13.16
N SER A 246 -40.75 64.05 -14.10
CA SER A 246 -40.91 65.08 -15.14
C SER A 246 -42.09 64.79 -16.07
N TYR A 247 -42.33 63.51 -16.39
CA TYR A 247 -43.46 63.09 -17.21
C TYR A 247 -44.79 63.37 -16.51
N ASP A 248 -44.88 63.04 -15.22
CA ASP A 248 -46.10 63.27 -14.42
C ASP A 248 -46.41 64.77 -14.30
N ASN A 249 -45.39 65.61 -14.08
CA ASN A 249 -45.54 67.07 -14.06
C ASN A 249 -46.03 67.61 -15.41
N LEU A 250 -45.46 67.13 -16.53
CA LEU A 250 -45.89 67.53 -17.87
C LEU A 250 -47.32 67.08 -18.18
N ALA A 251 -47.73 65.91 -17.67
CA ALA A 251 -49.11 65.46 -17.77
C ALA A 251 -50.06 66.41 -17.02
N GLU A 252 -49.68 66.86 -15.83
CA GLU A 252 -50.46 67.85 -15.07
C GLU A 252 -50.53 69.21 -15.77
N GLU A 253 -49.40 69.74 -16.27
CA GLU A 253 -49.38 70.98 -17.04
C GLU A 253 -50.26 70.90 -18.29
N LYS A 254 -50.21 69.76 -18.99
CA LYS A 254 -51.08 69.51 -20.15
C LYS A 254 -52.55 69.58 -19.76
N ASP A 255 -52.95 68.95 -18.66
CA ASP A 255 -54.34 68.97 -18.18
C ASP A 255 -54.79 70.38 -17.76
N GLN A 256 -53.90 71.14 -17.13
CA GLN A 256 -54.14 72.56 -16.80
C GLN A 256 -54.33 73.41 -18.06
N ILE A 257 -53.46 73.25 -19.07
CA ILE A 257 -53.56 73.96 -20.36
C ILE A 257 -54.84 73.57 -21.08
N GLN A 258 -55.21 72.29 -21.11
CA GLN A 258 -56.45 71.83 -21.72
C GLN A 258 -57.68 72.45 -21.04
N THR A 259 -57.65 72.54 -19.70
CA THR A 259 -58.71 73.18 -18.92
C THR A 259 -58.79 74.68 -19.22
N GLY A 260 -57.65 75.38 -19.23
CA GLY A 260 -57.57 76.79 -19.58
C GLY A 260 -58.06 77.07 -21.01
N HIS A 261 -57.63 76.27 -21.98
CA HIS A 261 -58.11 76.36 -23.37
C HIS A 261 -59.62 76.18 -23.46
N LYS A 262 -60.21 75.23 -22.72
CA LYS A 262 -61.67 75.04 -22.68
C LYS A 262 -62.40 76.27 -22.14
N SER A 263 -61.87 76.89 -21.08
CA SER A 263 -62.44 78.12 -20.50
C SER A 263 -62.33 79.32 -21.44
N LEU A 264 -61.15 79.54 -22.03
CA LEU A 264 -60.95 80.61 -23.02
C LEU A 264 -61.81 80.43 -24.27
N LYS A 265 -61.99 79.19 -24.72
CA LYS A 265 -62.90 78.88 -25.82
C LYS A 265 -64.33 79.29 -25.49
N GLN A 266 -64.79 79.00 -24.27
CA GLN A 266 -66.12 79.39 -23.81
C GLN A 266 -66.27 80.91 -23.72
N GLU A 267 -65.27 81.62 -23.19
CA GLU A 267 -65.28 83.08 -23.12
C GLU A 267 -65.30 83.71 -24.52
N ARG A 268 -64.48 83.20 -25.44
CA ARG A 268 -64.51 83.61 -26.85
C ARG A 268 -65.90 83.43 -27.47
N ASP A 269 -66.54 82.28 -27.25
CA ASP A 269 -67.87 81.99 -27.78
C ASP A 269 -68.94 82.94 -27.19
N GLN A 270 -68.81 83.31 -25.91
CA GLN A 270 -69.65 84.33 -25.26
C GLN A 270 -69.43 85.72 -25.85
N LEU A 271 -68.16 86.15 -26.01
CA LEU A 271 -67.82 87.44 -26.62
C LEU A 271 -68.30 87.54 -28.06
N GLN A 272 -68.17 86.46 -28.83
CA GLN A 272 -68.68 86.40 -30.20
C GLN A 272 -70.20 86.62 -30.25
N THR A 273 -70.93 86.03 -29.29
CA THR A 273 -72.38 86.22 -29.16
C THR A 273 -72.71 87.67 -28.85
N SER A 274 -72.05 88.26 -27.84
CA SER A 274 -72.24 89.67 -27.46
C SER A 274 -71.91 90.64 -28.61
N HIS A 275 -70.82 90.39 -29.35
CA HIS A 275 -70.47 91.17 -30.53
C HIS A 275 -71.58 91.16 -31.59
N ASN A 276 -72.15 89.97 -31.87
CA ASN A 276 -73.25 89.83 -32.83
C ASN A 276 -74.51 90.58 -32.37
N ASP A 277 -74.80 90.61 -31.07
CA ASP A 277 -75.94 91.35 -30.52
C ASP A 277 -75.75 92.88 -30.64
N LEU A 278 -74.56 93.39 -30.30
CA LEU A 278 -74.23 94.82 -30.44
C LEU A 278 -74.30 95.30 -31.90
N ILE A 279 -73.91 94.47 -32.86
CA ILE A 279 -74.07 94.77 -34.29
C ILE A 279 -75.54 95.02 -34.64
N ARG A 280 -76.47 94.22 -34.11
CA ARG A 280 -77.92 94.37 -34.36
C ARG A 280 -78.45 95.65 -33.73
N GLU A 281 -78.04 95.97 -32.51
CA GLU A 281 -78.46 97.19 -31.81
C GLU A 281 -78.00 98.46 -32.54
N ARG A 282 -76.73 98.52 -32.97
CA ARG A 282 -76.20 99.63 -33.77
C ARG A 282 -77.05 99.89 -35.02
N HIS A 283 -77.42 98.83 -35.74
CA HIS A 283 -78.23 98.95 -36.96
C HIS A 283 -79.62 99.54 -36.65
N GLN A 284 -80.24 99.18 -35.54
CA GLN A 284 -81.54 99.75 -35.13
C GLN A 284 -81.44 101.26 -34.84
N LEU A 285 -80.38 101.70 -34.16
CA LEU A 285 -80.18 103.10 -33.82
C LEU A 285 -79.91 103.99 -35.05
N GLU A 286 -79.20 103.49 -36.06
CA GLU A 286 -78.93 104.22 -37.31
C GLU A 286 -80.20 104.58 -38.08
N VAL A 287 -81.21 103.71 -38.06
CA VAL A 287 -82.51 103.95 -38.71
C VAL A 287 -83.27 105.10 -38.03
N GLN A 288 -83.26 105.15 -36.70
CA GLN A 288 -84.03 106.12 -35.92
C GLN A 288 -83.58 107.58 -36.15
N LYS A 289 -82.28 107.81 -36.41
CA LYS A 289 -81.69 109.14 -36.59
C LYS A 289 -82.14 109.86 -37.87
N LYS A 290 -82.56 109.15 -38.92
CA LYS A 290 -82.82 109.73 -40.26
C LYS A 290 -84.14 110.52 -40.41
N LEU A 291 -85.07 110.45 -39.46
CA LEU A 291 -86.46 110.93 -39.64
C LEU A 291 -86.84 112.20 -38.82
N GLN A 292 -85.89 112.88 -38.17
CA GLN A 292 -86.19 113.99 -37.26
C GLN A 292 -86.61 115.30 -37.98
N GLY A 293 -87.76 115.87 -37.61
CA GLY A 293 -88.20 117.22 -38.05
C GLY A 293 -89.04 117.27 -39.33
N TRP A 294 -89.38 116.12 -39.90
CA TRP A 294 -90.32 115.98 -41.02
C TRP A 294 -91.55 115.21 -40.57
N VAL A 295 -92.72 115.67 -40.97
CA VAL A 295 -93.99 114.99 -40.71
C VAL A 295 -94.42 114.29 -41.99
N TYR A 296 -94.59 112.97 -41.93
CA TYR A 296 -95.16 112.23 -43.05
C TYR A 296 -96.67 112.44 -43.12
N PHE A 297 -97.16 112.84 -44.29
CA PHE A 297 -98.60 112.88 -44.59
C PHE A 297 -98.82 112.58 -46.07
N SER A 298 -99.84 111.80 -46.41
CA SER A 298 -100.29 111.56 -47.80
C SER A 298 -99.16 111.37 -48.87
N GLY A 299 -98.12 110.58 -48.57
CA GLY A 299 -97.04 110.28 -49.52
C GLY A 299 -95.89 111.30 -49.61
N SER A 300 -95.97 112.40 -48.87
CA SER A 300 -94.93 113.44 -48.80
C SER A 300 -94.45 113.65 -47.36
N LEU A 301 -93.23 114.16 -47.22
CA LEU A 301 -92.70 114.70 -45.98
C LEU A 301 -92.89 116.21 -45.98
N TYR A 302 -93.43 116.74 -44.88
CA TYR A 302 -93.64 118.17 -44.71
C TYR A 302 -92.82 118.71 -43.57
N GLN A 303 -92.34 119.94 -43.73
CA GLN A 303 -91.65 120.66 -42.68
C GLN A 303 -92.09 122.12 -42.68
N VAL A 304 -92.69 122.56 -41.57
CA VAL A 304 -92.96 123.97 -41.33
C VAL A 304 -91.71 124.64 -40.78
N SER A 305 -91.42 125.82 -41.30
CA SER A 305 -90.30 126.62 -40.83
C SER A 305 -90.45 127.05 -39.38
N SER A 306 -89.32 127.21 -38.71
CA SER A 306 -89.22 127.83 -37.38
C SER A 306 -88.87 129.32 -37.44
N THR A 307 -88.59 129.86 -38.64
CA THR A 307 -88.21 131.27 -38.88
C THR A 307 -89.05 131.87 -40.00
N LYS A 308 -89.08 133.20 -40.13
CA LYS A 308 -89.87 133.93 -41.13
C LYS A 308 -88.99 134.46 -42.26
N LYS A 309 -89.45 134.39 -43.51
CA LYS A 309 -88.73 134.81 -44.72
C LYS A 309 -89.69 135.37 -45.77
N THR A 310 -89.17 136.12 -46.74
CA THR A 310 -89.96 136.49 -47.93
C THR A 310 -90.35 135.25 -48.74
N TRP A 311 -91.34 135.36 -49.63
CA TRP A 311 -91.81 134.18 -50.37
C TRP A 311 -90.67 133.50 -51.17
N ASP A 312 -89.86 134.28 -51.88
CA ASP A 312 -88.71 133.77 -52.64
C ASP A 312 -87.65 133.11 -51.74
N GLN A 313 -87.35 133.73 -50.60
CA GLN A 313 -86.39 133.20 -49.64
C GLN A 313 -86.88 131.91 -48.98
N SER A 314 -88.20 131.82 -48.74
CA SER A 314 -88.87 130.63 -48.23
C SER A 314 -88.78 129.46 -49.21
N ARG A 315 -89.03 129.73 -50.50
CA ARG A 315 -88.88 128.74 -51.57
C ARG A 315 -87.45 128.22 -51.71
N SER A 316 -86.47 129.13 -51.63
CA SER A 316 -85.05 128.76 -51.67
C SER A 316 -84.66 127.82 -50.52
N ASP A 317 -85.18 128.03 -49.31
CA ASP A 317 -84.94 127.17 -48.15
C ASP A 317 -85.50 125.75 -48.36
N CYS A 318 -86.72 125.62 -48.88
CA CYS A 318 -87.28 124.32 -49.19
C CYS A 318 -86.43 123.57 -50.22
N ARG A 319 -85.96 124.26 -51.26
CA ARG A 319 -85.12 123.66 -52.30
C ARG A 319 -83.78 123.17 -51.78
N GLN A 320 -83.15 123.89 -50.86
CA GLN A 320 -81.91 123.42 -50.21
C GLN A 320 -82.12 122.12 -49.42
N LYS A 321 -83.35 121.84 -48.99
CA LYS A 321 -83.73 120.60 -48.29
C LYS A 321 -84.18 119.48 -49.24
N GLY A 322 -84.10 119.71 -50.55
CA GLY A 322 -84.64 118.81 -51.58
C GLY A 322 -86.16 118.72 -51.55
N ALA A 323 -86.83 119.84 -51.25
CA ALA A 323 -88.27 120.05 -51.19
C ALA A 323 -88.66 121.29 -52.01
N ASP A 324 -89.94 121.67 -52.08
CA ASP A 324 -90.37 123.00 -52.56
C ASP A 324 -91.46 123.56 -51.63
N LEU A 325 -91.91 124.81 -51.81
CA LEU A 325 -93.06 125.31 -51.04
C LEU A 325 -94.29 124.44 -51.27
N LEU A 326 -95.09 124.23 -50.21
CA LEU A 326 -96.28 123.39 -50.26
C LEU A 326 -97.19 123.76 -51.43
N ILE A 327 -97.53 122.75 -52.22
CA ILE A 327 -98.60 122.82 -53.21
C ILE A 327 -99.86 122.25 -52.56
N ILE A 328 -101.00 122.92 -52.73
CA ILE A 328 -102.27 122.44 -52.18
C ILE A 328 -103.20 122.11 -53.33
N ASN A 329 -103.29 120.81 -53.64
CA ASN A 329 -104.13 120.30 -54.73
C ASN A 329 -105.36 119.54 -54.23
N SER A 330 -105.48 119.28 -52.92
CA SER A 330 -106.63 118.60 -52.34
C SER A 330 -107.15 119.29 -51.07
N GLU A 331 -108.41 119.00 -50.73
CA GLU A 331 -109.03 119.46 -49.48
C GLU A 331 -108.26 118.92 -48.27
N GLU A 332 -107.72 117.70 -48.36
CA GLU A 332 -106.91 117.09 -47.30
C GLU A 332 -105.57 117.79 -47.10
N GLU A 333 -104.91 118.24 -48.18
CA GLU A 333 -103.69 119.04 -48.09
C GLU A 333 -103.98 120.43 -47.51
N GLN A 334 -105.09 121.04 -47.90
CA GLN A 334 -105.54 122.31 -47.32
C GLN A 334 -105.81 122.16 -45.82
N ALA A 335 -106.55 121.13 -45.43
CA ALA A 335 -106.84 120.83 -44.04
C ALA A 335 -105.56 120.50 -43.25
N PHE A 336 -104.62 119.76 -43.84
CA PHE A 336 -103.32 119.46 -43.24
C PHE A 336 -102.48 120.72 -43.03
N ALA A 337 -102.43 121.62 -44.02
CA ALA A 337 -101.76 122.90 -43.90
C ALA A 337 -102.37 123.76 -42.79
N ASN A 338 -103.70 123.86 -42.72
CA ASN A 338 -104.41 124.60 -41.68
C ASN A 338 -104.15 124.07 -40.26
N ARG A 339 -103.87 122.76 -40.06
CA ARG A 339 -103.54 122.19 -38.74
C ARG A 339 -102.29 122.79 -38.10
N PHE A 340 -101.38 123.36 -38.90
CA PHE A 340 -100.21 124.02 -38.34
C PHE A 340 -100.54 125.36 -37.67
N GLN A 341 -101.75 125.90 -37.90
CA GLN A 341 -102.27 127.11 -37.26
C GLN A 341 -101.28 128.29 -37.28
N LYS A 342 -100.69 128.51 -38.44
CA LYS A 342 -99.61 129.48 -38.66
C LYS A 342 -99.89 130.30 -39.91
N TYR A 343 -99.55 131.59 -39.86
CA TYR A 343 -99.49 132.45 -41.03
C TYR A 343 -98.26 132.11 -41.83
N MET A 344 -98.47 131.45 -42.97
CA MET A 344 -97.37 130.87 -43.72
C MET A 344 -97.58 130.92 -45.22
N TRP A 345 -96.47 131.15 -45.92
CA TRP A 345 -96.37 131.05 -47.36
C TRP A 345 -96.68 129.64 -47.83
N ILE A 346 -97.51 129.57 -48.87
CA ILE A 346 -97.69 128.38 -49.71
C ILE A 346 -97.11 128.65 -51.09
N GLY A 347 -96.97 127.60 -51.89
CA GLY A 347 -96.30 127.67 -53.19
C GLY A 347 -97.08 128.37 -54.30
N LEU A 348 -98.09 129.20 -54.02
CA LEU A 348 -98.93 129.84 -55.02
C LEU A 348 -98.53 131.31 -55.23
N THR A 349 -98.42 131.74 -56.49
CA THR A 349 -98.07 133.11 -56.88
C THR A 349 -98.62 133.45 -58.27
N ASP A 350 -98.95 134.71 -58.54
CA ASP A 350 -99.29 135.22 -59.87
C ASP A 350 -98.32 136.29 -60.38
N VAL A 351 -97.15 136.44 -59.73
CA VAL A 351 -96.10 137.45 -60.03
C VAL A 351 -95.69 137.52 -61.51
N THR A 352 -95.88 136.44 -62.26
CA THR A 352 -95.56 136.39 -63.70
C THR A 352 -96.63 137.02 -64.59
N ASN A 353 -97.89 136.96 -64.20
CA ASN A 353 -99.03 137.47 -64.96
C ASN A 353 -100.21 137.69 -64.00
N GLU A 354 -100.46 138.97 -63.68
CA GLU A 354 -101.54 139.45 -62.80
C GLU A 354 -102.86 138.69 -63.02
N GLY A 355 -103.43 138.14 -61.95
CA GLY A 355 -104.68 137.39 -61.97
C GLY A 355 -104.56 135.94 -62.47
N SER A 356 -103.35 135.48 -62.81
CA SER A 356 -103.07 134.10 -63.26
C SER A 356 -102.17 133.35 -62.27
N TRP A 357 -102.81 132.78 -61.24
CA TRP A 357 -102.14 132.05 -60.15
C TRP A 357 -101.53 130.70 -60.58
N LYS A 358 -100.26 130.50 -60.22
CA LYS A 358 -99.47 129.28 -60.50
C LYS A 358 -98.76 128.77 -59.26
N TRP A 359 -98.68 127.45 -59.16
CA TRP A 359 -97.91 126.76 -58.14
C TRP A 359 -96.41 126.78 -58.44
N VAL A 360 -95.57 126.51 -57.43
CA VAL A 360 -94.11 126.43 -57.58
C VAL A 360 -93.62 125.33 -58.52
N ASP A 361 -94.44 124.34 -58.86
CA ASP A 361 -94.13 123.35 -59.91
C ASP A 361 -94.51 123.83 -61.33
N GLY A 362 -95.11 125.02 -61.45
CA GLY A 362 -95.54 125.65 -62.70
C GLY A 362 -96.96 125.29 -63.12
N THR A 363 -97.66 124.41 -62.41
CA THR A 363 -99.07 124.09 -62.68
C THR A 363 -99.98 125.28 -62.36
N ALA A 364 -101.04 125.44 -63.15
CA ALA A 364 -102.04 126.49 -62.90
C ALA A 364 -102.96 126.08 -61.73
N MET A 365 -103.42 127.05 -60.96
CA MET A 365 -104.36 126.82 -59.87
C MET A 365 -105.68 126.22 -60.39
N SER A 366 -105.98 124.97 -60.03
CA SER A 366 -107.23 124.28 -60.38
C SER A 366 -108.32 124.43 -59.31
N THR A 367 -107.91 124.53 -58.05
CA THR A 367 -108.76 124.64 -56.87
C THR A 367 -108.29 125.81 -56.04
N SER A 368 -109.24 126.56 -55.46
CA SER A 368 -108.94 127.79 -54.75
C SER A 368 -109.57 127.82 -53.38
N TYR A 369 -108.78 128.18 -52.38
CA TYR A 369 -109.24 128.33 -51.00
C TYR A 369 -109.13 129.80 -50.52
N TRP A 370 -109.42 130.75 -51.43
CA TRP A 370 -109.45 132.18 -51.13
C TRP A 370 -110.41 132.54 -50.01
N SER A 371 -109.93 133.35 -49.07
CA SER A 371 -110.77 133.98 -48.05
C SER A 371 -111.83 134.87 -48.71
N SER A 372 -112.90 135.17 -47.97
CA SER A 372 -113.96 136.05 -48.48
C SER A 372 -113.38 137.41 -48.92
N LYS A 373 -113.64 137.78 -50.18
CA LYS A 373 -113.15 138.99 -50.87
C LYS A 373 -111.71 138.94 -51.39
N GLU A 374 -111.02 137.81 -51.26
CA GLU A 374 -109.70 137.61 -51.87
C GLU A 374 -109.79 136.90 -53.24
N PRO A 375 -108.83 137.10 -54.15
CA PRO A 375 -107.70 138.04 -54.04
C PRO A 375 -108.11 139.52 -54.24
N ASN A 376 -107.53 140.43 -53.46
CA ASN A 376 -107.93 141.85 -53.44
C ASN A 376 -106.80 142.86 -53.75
N GLY A 377 -105.53 142.46 -53.72
CA GLY A 377 -104.39 143.36 -53.77
C GLY A 377 -103.92 143.74 -55.18
N GLY A 378 -104.49 143.11 -56.21
CA GLY A 378 -104.14 143.38 -57.61
C GLY A 378 -102.62 143.29 -57.85
N LYS A 379 -102.06 144.27 -58.56
CA LYS A 379 -100.62 144.28 -58.92
C LYS A 379 -99.64 144.34 -57.75
N ASP A 380 -100.10 144.64 -56.53
CA ASP A 380 -99.22 144.84 -55.38
C ASP A 380 -99.04 143.58 -54.52
N GLU A 381 -99.94 142.59 -54.61
CA GLU A 381 -99.98 141.39 -53.76
C GLU A 381 -99.99 140.12 -54.61
N ASN A 382 -98.80 139.58 -54.88
CA ASN A 382 -98.63 138.54 -55.89
C ASN A 382 -98.27 137.14 -55.31
N CYS A 383 -98.30 136.97 -53.99
CA CYS A 383 -97.94 135.73 -53.30
C CYS A 383 -99.00 135.33 -52.28
N VAL A 384 -99.17 134.03 -52.05
CA VAL A 384 -100.28 133.54 -51.21
C VAL A 384 -99.80 133.03 -49.87
N ASP A 385 -100.42 133.55 -48.82
CA ASP A 385 -100.31 133.01 -47.47
C ASP A 385 -101.61 132.34 -47.00
N ILE A 386 -101.47 131.37 -46.11
CA ILE A 386 -102.58 130.89 -45.29
C ILE A 386 -102.70 131.84 -44.11
N LYS A 387 -103.66 132.77 -44.17
CA LYS A 387 -103.89 133.79 -43.14
C LYS A 387 -105.01 133.38 -42.20
N ASN A 388 -106.14 132.95 -42.74
CA ASN A 388 -107.31 132.60 -41.93
C ASN A 388 -107.39 131.09 -41.67
N PHE A 389 -106.34 130.47 -41.10
CA PHE A 389 -106.23 129.00 -40.93
C PHE A 389 -107.37 128.32 -40.14
N ASN A 390 -108.22 129.08 -39.45
CA ASN A 390 -109.43 128.58 -38.77
C ASN A 390 -110.60 128.31 -39.74
N ALA A 391 -110.49 128.73 -41.01
CA ALA A 391 -111.43 128.46 -42.07
C ALA A 391 -110.79 127.58 -43.15
N GLU A 392 -111.60 126.78 -43.83
CA GLU A 392 -111.15 126.01 -45.01
C GLU A 392 -110.66 126.95 -46.12
N LYS A 393 -111.43 128.02 -46.37
CA LYS A 393 -111.08 129.14 -47.23
C LYS A 393 -110.20 130.14 -46.47
N SER A 394 -108.89 129.93 -46.51
CA SER A 394 -107.90 130.65 -45.68
C SER A 394 -106.85 131.43 -46.44
N TRP A 395 -106.84 131.38 -47.77
CA TRP A 395 -105.83 132.04 -48.59
C TRP A 395 -106.06 133.53 -48.66
N ASN A 396 -104.97 134.27 -48.68
CA ASN A 396 -104.91 135.71 -48.83
C ASN A 396 -103.75 136.00 -49.78
N ASP A 397 -104.00 136.81 -50.81
CA ASP A 397 -102.93 137.39 -51.59
C ASP A 397 -102.25 138.44 -50.72
N GLU A 398 -100.92 138.46 -50.75
CA GLU A 398 -100.12 139.28 -49.88
C GLU A 398 -98.87 139.73 -50.62
N SER A 399 -98.27 140.83 -50.16
CA SER A 399 -97.02 141.29 -50.71
C SER A 399 -95.93 140.23 -50.53
N CYS A 400 -95.36 139.74 -51.64
CA CYS A 400 -94.29 138.73 -51.64
C CYS A 400 -93.07 139.11 -50.78
N SER A 401 -92.91 140.41 -50.50
CA SER A 401 -91.83 140.97 -49.68
C SER A 401 -92.07 140.82 -48.17
N LEU A 402 -93.28 140.44 -47.74
CA LEU A 402 -93.58 140.20 -46.33
C LEU A 402 -92.82 138.99 -45.80
N SER A 403 -92.35 139.04 -44.56
CA SER A 403 -91.66 137.92 -43.93
C SER A 403 -92.64 137.07 -43.14
N LEU A 404 -92.99 135.89 -43.65
CA LEU A 404 -93.89 134.91 -43.02
C LEU A 404 -93.20 133.56 -42.79
N LEU A 405 -93.81 132.69 -41.98
CA LEU A 405 -93.37 131.29 -41.92
C LEU A 405 -93.64 130.63 -43.28
N TRP A 406 -93.13 129.44 -43.52
CA TRP A 406 -93.41 128.69 -44.74
C TRP A 406 -93.48 127.21 -44.46
N ILE A 407 -94.08 126.47 -45.37
CA ILE A 407 -94.14 125.01 -45.31
C ILE A 407 -93.49 124.43 -46.55
N CYS A 408 -92.55 123.52 -46.33
CA CYS A 408 -91.90 122.75 -47.38
C CYS A 408 -92.60 121.40 -47.55
N GLU A 409 -92.71 120.96 -48.79
CA GLU A 409 -93.15 119.62 -49.18
C GLU A 409 -92.04 118.90 -49.93
N LYS A 410 -91.69 117.68 -49.48
CA LYS A 410 -90.79 116.75 -50.15
C LYS A 410 -91.53 115.47 -50.48
N LYS A 411 -91.74 115.21 -51.77
CA LYS A 411 -92.32 113.94 -52.20
C LYS A 411 -91.36 112.80 -51.88
N LEU A 412 -91.86 111.75 -51.22
CA LEU A 412 -91.07 110.53 -50.94
C LEU A 412 -90.99 109.60 -52.16
N PHE A 413 -91.87 109.82 -53.14
CA PHE A 413 -91.91 109.12 -54.40
C PHE A 413 -92.07 110.15 -55.53
N GLN A 414 -91.06 110.28 -56.38
CA GLN A 414 -91.16 110.87 -57.72
C GLN A 414 -91.04 109.75 -58.74
#